data_AF-A0A6V7I081-F1
#
_entry.id   AF-A0A6V7I081-F1
#
_cell.length_a   1.000
_cell.length_b   1.000
_cell.length_c   1.000
_cell.angle_alpha   90.00
_cell.angle_beta   90.00
_cell.angle_gamma   90.00
#
_symmetry.space_group_name_H-M   'P 1'
#
loop_
_entity.id
_entity.type
_entity.pdbx_description
1 polymer ?
#
loop_
_entity_poly.entity_id
_entity_poly.type
_entity_poly.pdbx_seq_one_letter_code
_entity_poly.pdbx_strand_id
1 'polypeptide(L)' 'GDSGGPVICNNLLVGIVVGGSTRTMKPTIILRVQPYASFIDRVLSYSLPKPTPTPNIFEFLAREGLLC' A
#
# COMPACT_ATOMS: atom_id res chain seq x y z
N GLY A 1 7.31 7.89 -4.05
CA GLY A 1 7.43 6.85 -5.08
C GLY A 1 7.16 5.51 -4.46
N ASP A 2 8.02 5.09 -3.55
CA ASP A 2 8.01 3.72 -2.99
C ASP A 2 7.23 3.56 -1.68
N SER A 3 6.59 4.63 -1.19
CA SER A 3 5.77 4.58 0.02
C SER A 3 4.64 3.57 -0.15
N GLY A 4 4.49 2.65 0.82
CA GLY A 4 3.59 1.50 0.74
C GLY A 4 4.25 0.23 0.20
N GLY A 5 5.46 0.31 -0.34
CA GLY A 5 6.21 -0.84 -0.83
C GLY A 5 6.67 -1.79 0.28
N PRO A 6 6.76 -3.10 0.01
CA PRO A 6 7.17 -4.10 1.00
C PRO A 6 8.68 -4.11 1.21
N VAL A 7 9.10 -4.32 2.45
CA VAL A 7 10.47 -4.67 2.82
C VAL A 7 10.49 -6.15 3.15
N ILE A 8 11.19 -6.93 2.31
CA ILE A 8 11.25 -8.39 2.40
C ILE A 8 12.62 -8.84 2.87
N CYS A 9 12.67 -9.75 3.84
CA CYS A 9 13.88 -10.45 4.25
C CYS A 9 13.59 -11.94 4.35
N ASN A 10 14.39 -12.79 3.71
CA ASN A 10 14.19 -14.25 3.70
C ASN A 10 12.76 -14.66 3.33
N ASN A 11 12.19 -14.05 2.27
CA ASN A 11 10.80 -14.24 1.85
C ASN A 11 9.72 -13.85 2.87
N LEU A 12 10.06 -13.15 3.95
CA LEU A 12 9.12 -12.65 4.94
C LEU A 12 8.95 -11.13 4.83
N LEU A 13 7.70 -10.67 4.95
CA LEU A 13 7.37 -9.26 5.05
C LEU A 13 7.75 -8.74 6.44
N VAL A 14 8.81 -7.93 6.51
CA VAL A 14 9.32 -7.38 7.77
C VAL A 14 8.91 -5.93 7.98
N GLY A 15 8.66 -5.20 6.88
CA GLY A 15 8.32 -3.80 6.97
C GLY A 15 7.62 -3.23 5.74
N ILE A 16 7.15 -1.99 5.87
CA ILE A 16 6.53 -1.20 4.80
C ILE A 16 7.30 0.12 4.71
N VAL A 17 7.69 0.52 3.50
CA VAL A 17 8.37 1.79 3.28
C VAL A 17 7.38 2.92 3.55
N VAL A 18 7.72 3.83 4.47
CA VAL A 18 6.92 5.03 4.74
C VAL A 18 7.49 6.20 3.96
N GLY A 19 8.82 6.34 4.01
CA GLY A 19 9.53 7.41 3.35
C GLY A 19 11.03 7.23 3.44
N GLY A 20 11.75 8.12 2.80
CA GLY A 20 13.20 8.07 2.77
C GLY A 20 13.80 9.34 2.21
N SER A 21 15.12 9.42 2.35
CA SER A 21 15.89 10.51 1.77
C SER A 21 16.09 10.29 0.27
N THR A 22 15.75 11.30 -0.52
CA THR A 22 16.04 11.34 -1.96
C THR A 22 17.53 11.41 -2.25
N ARG A 23 18.35 11.88 -1.29
CA ARG A 23 19.81 11.99 -1.45
C ARG A 23 20.52 10.64 -1.42
N THR A 24 20.00 9.70 -0.65
CA THR A 24 20.63 8.38 -0.48
C THR A 24 19.93 7.28 -1.27
N MET A 25 18.81 7.58 -1.96
CA MET A 25 17.94 6.62 -2.65
C MET A 25 17.66 5.35 -1.82
N LYS A 26 17.51 5.52 -0.50
CA LYS A 26 17.30 4.43 0.45
C LYS A 26 16.08 4.74 1.31
N PRO A 27 15.22 3.75 1.58
CA PRO A 27 14.17 3.91 2.57
C PRO A 27 14.83 4.21 3.92
N THR A 28 14.51 5.37 4.49
CA THR A 28 15.05 5.79 5.79
C THR A 28 14.05 5.50 6.91
N ILE A 29 12.77 5.41 6.56
CA ILE A 29 11.68 5.19 7.50
C ILE A 29 10.90 3.96 7.04
N ILE A 30 10.95 2.91 7.85
CA ILE A 30 10.30 1.63 7.62
C ILE A 30 9.38 1.35 8.80
N LEU A 31 8.10 1.15 8.52
CA LEU A 31 7.15 0.64 9.51
C LEU A 31 7.38 -0.85 9.69
N ARG A 32 7.57 -1.33 10.92
CA ARG A 32 7.71 -2.77 11.20
C ARG A 32 6.34 -3.44 11.17
N VAL A 33 6.20 -4.55 10.43
CA VAL A 33 4.92 -5.26 10.31
C VAL A 33 4.60 -6.12 11.54
N GLN A 34 5.63 -6.72 12.16
CA GLN A 34 5.45 -7.72 13.23
C GLN A 34 4.52 -7.30 14.38
N PRO A 35 4.59 -6.06 14.93
CA PRO A 35 3.70 -5.65 16.02
C PRO A 35 2.22 -5.55 15.61
N TYR A 36 1.92 -5.47 14.32
CA TYR A 36 0.57 -5.32 13.78
C TYR A 36 -0.04 -6.64 13.31
N ALA A 37 0.65 -7.78 13.48
CA ALA A 37 0.19 -9.09 12.99
C ALA A 37 -1.25 -9.42 13.43
N SER A 38 -1.57 -9.27 14.73
CA SER A 38 -2.92 -9.56 15.24
C SER A 38 -4.00 -8.62 14.67
N PHE A 39 -3.64 -7.39 14.34
CA PHE A 39 -4.56 -6.47 13.68
C PHE A 39 -4.79 -6.89 12.23
N ILE A 40 -3.72 -7.22 11.51
CA ILE A 40 -3.80 -7.70 10.12
C ILE A 40 -4.65 -8.97 10.05
N ASP A 41 -4.39 -9.96 10.92
CA ASP A 41 -5.16 -11.20 10.98
C ASP A 41 -6.64 -10.94 11.25
N ARG A 42 -6.95 -10.02 12.17
CA ARG A 42 -8.33 -9.63 12.46
C ARG A 42 -9.00 -9.00 11.24
N VAL A 43 -8.31 -8.08 10.55
CA VAL A 43 -8.85 -7.43 9.34
C VAL A 43 -9.09 -8.43 8.23
N LEU A 44 -8.16 -9.38 8.04
CA LEU A 44 -8.29 -10.45 7.04
C LEU A 44 -9.37 -11.48 7.41
N SER A 45 -9.64 -11.66 8.71
CA SER A 45 -10.72 -12.55 9.19
C SER A 45 -12.11 -11.98 8.91
N TYR A 46 -12.23 -10.66 8.75
CA TYR A 46 -13.43 -10.09 8.17
C TYR A 46 -13.44 -10.42 6.68
N SER A 47 -14.53 -11.00 6.17
CA SER A 47 -14.84 -10.96 4.74
C SER A 47 -15.04 -9.51 4.34
N LEU A 48 -13.94 -8.78 4.13
CA LEU A 48 -14.00 -7.42 3.63
C LEU A 48 -14.76 -7.47 2.31
N PRO A 49 -15.75 -6.59 2.09
CA PRO A 49 -16.24 -6.34 0.75
C PRO A 49 -15.00 -6.09 -0.10
N LYS A 50 -14.80 -6.92 -1.13
CA LYS A 50 -13.71 -6.73 -2.09
C LYS A 50 -13.76 -5.25 -2.46
N PRO A 51 -12.66 -4.47 -2.30
CA PRO A 51 -12.66 -3.08 -2.71
C PRO A 51 -13.14 -3.08 -4.16
N THR A 52 -14.35 -2.59 -4.39
CA THR A 52 -14.79 -2.30 -5.74
C THR A 52 -13.77 -1.29 -6.23
N PRO A 53 -13.08 -1.56 -7.36
CA PRO A 53 -12.14 -0.61 -7.91
C PRO A 53 -12.83 0.74 -7.93
N THR A 54 -12.35 1.68 -7.11
CA THR A 54 -12.76 3.06 -7.27
C THR A 54 -12.15 3.46 -8.60
N PRO A 55 -12.98 3.76 -9.63
CA PRO A 55 -12.43 4.21 -10.89
C PRO A 55 -11.51 5.38 -10.59
N ASN A 56 -10.28 5.32 -11.10
CA ASN A 56 -9.38 6.45 -10.97
C ASN A 56 -10.03 7.66 -11.65
N ILE A 57 -9.53 8.87 -11.36
CA ILE A 57 -10.12 10.10 -11.90
C ILE A 57 -10.24 10.04 -13.44
N PHE A 58 -9.32 9.39 -14.15
CA PHE A 58 -9.41 9.24 -15.60
C PHE A 58 -10.52 8.28 -16.01
N GLU A 59 -10.70 7.14 -15.35
CA GLU A 59 -11.81 6.23 -15.62
C GLU A 59 -13.17 6.86 -15.31
N PHE A 60 -13.27 7.64 -14.23
CA PHE A 60 -14.47 8.39 -13.91
C PHE A 60 -14.75 9.45 -14.98
N LEU A 61 -13.76 10.28 -15.32
CA LEU A 61 -13.91 11.31 -16.34
C LEU A 61 -14.21 10.72 -17.72
N ALA A 62 -13.69 9.55 -18.06
CA ALA A 62 -13.97 8.87 -19.32
C ALA A 62 -15.41 8.35 -19.37
N ARG A 63 -15.92 7.80 -18.25
CA ARG A 63 -17.30 7.34 -18.14
C ARG A 63 -18.32 8.49 -18.20
N GLU A 64 -17.97 9.63 -17.61
CA GLU A 64 -18.82 10.82 -17.62
C GLU A 64 -18.63 11.68 -18.90
N GLY A 65 -17.83 11.23 -19.86
CA GLY A 65 -17.60 11.94 -21.14
C GLY A 65 -16.86 13.27 -21.00
N LEU A 66 -16.11 13.44 -19.91
CA LEU A 66 -15.31 14.63 -19.58
C LEU A 66 -13.85 14.52 -20.03
N LEU A 67 -13.45 13.37 -20.57
CA LEU A 67 -12.22 13.21 -21.34
C LEU A 67 -12.56 13.26 -22.82
N CYS A 68 -11.91 14.19 -23.54
CA CYS A 68 -11.99 14.32 -25.00
C CYS A 68 -11.36 13.13 -25.72
#